data_AF-A0A269VRL7-F1
#
_entry.id   AF-A0A269VRL7-F1
#
_cell.length_a   1.000
_cell.length_b   1.000
_cell.length_c   1.000
_cell.angle_alpha   90.00
_cell.angle_beta   90.00
_cell.angle_gamma   90.00
#
_symmetry.space_group_name_H-M   'P 1'
#
loop_
_entity.id
_entity.type
_entity.pdbx_description
1 polymer ?
#
loop_
_entity_poly.entity_id
_entity_poly.type
_entity_poly.pdbx_seq_one_letter_code
_entity_poly.pdbx_strand_id
1 'polypeptide(L)'
;MVLRDSLIQLLKERPLSSITVKDICELADINRSTFYAHYADQYDLLEQIEEEIMTDLTGYLNQFQYENEEDALPLLENLLEYFASKRDISQTLLNERMDSSFQLKVMTFAHKYFMEHWTVVRHLDEDLSEYMSTFIISGCIHVMKAWLSNDMDKSPREIAEILYHLINKGLFGKE
;
A
#
# COMPACT_ATOMS: atom_id res chain seq x y z
N MET A 1 -13.70 9.74 -6.32
CA MET A 1 -14.20 10.22 -7.64
C MET A 1 -15.05 9.07 -8.16
N VAL A 2 -16.30 9.34 -8.55
CA VAL A 2 -17.34 8.29 -8.64
C VAL A 2 -16.95 7.08 -9.51
N LEU A 3 -16.19 7.29 -10.60
CA LEU A 3 -15.66 6.20 -11.44
C LEU A 3 -14.66 5.29 -10.71
N ARG A 4 -13.75 5.86 -9.91
CA ARG A 4 -12.76 5.11 -9.11
C ARG A 4 -13.47 4.26 -8.07
N ASP A 5 -14.40 4.88 -7.34
CA ASP A 5 -15.15 4.24 -6.28
C ASP A 5 -15.99 3.07 -6.84
N SER A 6 -16.57 3.27 -8.03
CA SER A 6 -17.31 2.23 -8.76
C SER A 6 -16.43 1.06 -9.20
N LEU A 7 -15.24 1.32 -9.77
CA LEU A 7 -14.32 0.25 -10.15
C LEU A 7 -13.87 -0.56 -8.92
N ILE A 8 -13.53 0.12 -7.81
CA ILE A 8 -13.11 -0.52 -6.56
C ILE A 8 -14.22 -1.38 -5.99
N GLN A 9 -15.48 -0.92 -6.02
CA GLN A 9 -16.61 -1.73 -5.60
C GLN A 9 -16.76 -3.00 -6.45
N LEU A 10 -16.66 -2.88 -7.79
CA LEU A 10 -16.75 -4.04 -8.68
C LEU A 10 -15.59 -5.03 -8.48
N LEU A 11 -14.38 -4.55 -8.19
CA LEU A 11 -13.20 -5.36 -7.91
C LEU A 11 -13.31 -6.19 -6.63
N LYS A 12 -14.15 -5.77 -5.67
CA LYS A 12 -14.47 -6.59 -4.49
C LYS A 12 -15.28 -7.84 -4.84
N GLU A 13 -16.03 -7.79 -5.93
CA GLU A 13 -16.98 -8.84 -6.32
C GLU A 13 -16.40 -9.84 -7.34
N ARG A 14 -15.61 -9.35 -8.31
CA ARG A 14 -15.13 -10.15 -9.45
C ARG A 14 -13.81 -9.61 -10.02
N PRO A 15 -13.02 -10.44 -10.72
CA PRO A 15 -11.72 -10.02 -11.27
C PRO A 15 -11.87 -8.93 -12.35
N LEU A 16 -10.86 -8.09 -12.49
CA LEU A 16 -10.82 -6.96 -13.44
C LEU A 16 -11.14 -7.37 -14.88
N SER A 17 -10.67 -8.53 -15.32
CA SER A 17 -10.90 -9.06 -16.68
C SER A 17 -12.38 -9.31 -17.00
N SER A 18 -13.24 -9.41 -15.98
CA SER A 18 -14.68 -9.57 -16.11
C SER A 18 -15.47 -8.26 -15.97
N ILE A 19 -14.80 -7.17 -15.62
CA ILE A 19 -15.40 -5.84 -15.45
C ILE A 19 -15.32 -5.10 -16.79
N THR A 20 -16.45 -4.57 -17.26
CA THR A 20 -16.49 -3.76 -18.48
C THR A 20 -16.67 -2.28 -18.16
N VAL A 21 -16.30 -1.40 -19.11
CA VAL A 21 -16.60 0.04 -19.03
C VAL A 21 -18.10 0.30 -18.82
N LYS A 22 -18.97 -0.56 -19.37
CA LYS A 22 -20.41 -0.49 -19.15
C LYS A 22 -20.75 -0.64 -17.66
N ASP A 23 -20.24 -1.67 -17.01
CA ASP A 23 -20.52 -1.94 -15.60
C ASP A 23 -20.10 -0.76 -14.71
N ILE A 24 -18.91 -0.20 -14.97
CA ILE A 24 -18.38 0.94 -14.22
C ILE A 24 -19.27 2.18 -14.43
N CYS A 25 -19.64 2.47 -15.68
CA CYS A 25 -20.50 3.62 -16.00
C CYS A 25 -21.91 3.49 -15.42
N GLU A 26 -22.49 2.28 -15.43
CA GLU A 26 -23.81 2.00 -14.87
C GLU A 26 -23.81 2.17 -13.34
N LEU A 27 -22.77 1.67 -12.66
CA LEU A 27 -22.64 1.85 -11.22
C LEU A 27 -22.36 3.31 -10.83
N ALA A 28 -21.58 4.01 -11.65
CA ALA A 28 -21.21 5.41 -11.41
C ALA A 28 -22.30 6.43 -11.79
N ASP A 29 -23.37 6.01 -12.47
CA ASP A 29 -24.38 6.88 -13.10
C ASP A 29 -23.74 7.95 -14.01
N ILE A 30 -22.81 7.53 -14.87
CA ILE A 30 -22.05 8.41 -15.77
C ILE A 30 -22.15 7.91 -17.22
N ASN A 31 -22.22 8.84 -18.18
CA ASN A 31 -22.20 8.50 -19.60
C ASN A 31 -20.82 7.92 -20.00
N ARG A 32 -20.82 6.87 -20.83
CA ARG A 32 -19.59 6.30 -21.41
C ARG A 32 -18.73 7.34 -22.13
N SER A 33 -19.32 8.33 -22.78
CA SER A 33 -18.54 9.41 -23.42
C SER A 33 -17.70 10.19 -22.41
N THR A 34 -18.19 10.37 -21.19
CA THR A 34 -17.45 10.99 -20.09
C THR A 34 -16.35 10.05 -19.58
N PHE A 35 -16.60 8.75 -19.48
CA PHE A 35 -15.54 7.78 -19.14
C PHE A 35 -14.40 7.85 -20.16
N TYR A 36 -14.72 7.74 -21.46
CA TYR A 36 -13.72 7.74 -22.53
C TYR A 36 -13.02 9.09 -22.74
N ALA A 37 -13.50 10.16 -22.12
CA ALA A 37 -12.79 11.43 -22.09
C ALA A 37 -11.57 11.42 -21.14
N HIS A 38 -11.53 10.48 -20.19
CA HIS A 38 -10.51 10.38 -19.15
C HIS A 38 -9.74 9.06 -19.17
N TYR A 39 -10.37 7.97 -19.65
CA TYR A 39 -9.84 6.62 -19.57
C TYR A 39 -10.07 5.83 -20.86
N ALA A 40 -9.07 5.09 -21.31
CA ALA A 40 -9.18 4.21 -22.47
C ALA A 40 -10.06 2.98 -22.18
N ASP A 41 -9.89 2.36 -21.01
CA ASP A 41 -10.62 1.17 -20.57
C ASP A 41 -10.53 0.99 -19.04
N GLN A 42 -11.00 -0.15 -18.52
CA GLN A 42 -10.96 -0.46 -17.10
C GLN A 42 -9.54 -0.68 -16.55
N TYR A 43 -8.58 -1.06 -17.39
CA TYR A 43 -7.18 -1.25 -16.99
C TYR A 43 -6.49 0.10 -16.81
N ASP A 44 -6.69 1.04 -17.74
CA ASP A 44 -6.19 2.41 -17.63
C ASP A 44 -6.74 3.13 -16.39
N LEU A 45 -8.05 2.99 -16.11
CA LEU A 45 -8.63 3.52 -14.87
C LEU A 45 -7.97 2.90 -13.63
N LEU A 46 -7.73 1.59 -13.62
CA LEU A 46 -7.04 0.96 -12.49
C LEU A 46 -5.60 1.47 -12.35
N GLU A 47 -4.86 1.54 -13.45
CA GLU A 47 -3.47 2.00 -13.47
C GLU A 47 -3.35 3.42 -12.90
N GLN A 48 -4.23 4.34 -13.30
CA GLN A 48 -4.23 5.69 -12.73
C GLN A 48 -4.56 5.72 -11.22
N ILE A 49 -5.42 4.81 -10.74
CA ILE A 49 -5.67 4.67 -9.29
C ILE A 49 -4.40 4.19 -8.57
N GLU A 50 -3.72 3.20 -9.14
CA GLU A 50 -2.47 2.66 -8.59
C GLU A 50 -1.36 3.71 -8.58
N GLU A 51 -1.18 4.45 -9.69
CA GLU A 51 -0.17 5.51 -9.83
C GLU A 51 -0.38 6.65 -8.83
N GLU A 52 -1.63 7.05 -8.58
CA GLU A 52 -1.94 8.05 -7.55
C GLU A 52 -1.48 7.56 -6.17
N ILE A 53 -1.73 6.29 -5.84
CA ILE A 53 -1.29 5.72 -4.57
C ILE A 53 0.24 5.67 -4.49
N MET A 54 0.91 5.23 -5.55
CA MET A 54 2.37 5.20 -5.60
C MET A 54 2.99 6.60 -5.49
N THR A 55 2.33 7.60 -6.08
CA THR A 55 2.73 9.01 -6.00
C THR A 55 2.61 9.52 -4.56
N ASP A 56 1.48 9.24 -3.90
CA ASP A 56 1.27 9.60 -2.50
C ASP A 56 2.32 8.93 -1.60
N LEU A 57 2.55 7.62 -1.77
CA LEU A 57 3.56 6.87 -1.01
C LEU A 57 4.97 7.46 -1.19
N THR A 58 5.34 7.81 -2.43
CA THR A 58 6.61 8.48 -2.72
C THR A 58 6.68 9.85 -2.03
N GLY A 59 5.57 10.59 -2.02
CA GLY A 59 5.46 11.87 -1.33
C GLY A 59 5.70 11.73 0.18
N TYR A 60 5.05 10.76 0.84
CA TYR A 60 5.27 10.48 2.26
C TYR A 60 6.74 10.13 2.53
N LEU A 61 7.29 9.16 1.79
CA LEU A 61 8.67 8.70 2.00
C LEU A 61 9.73 9.79 1.76
N ASN A 62 9.49 10.73 0.84
CA ASN A 62 10.40 11.85 0.59
C ASN A 62 10.35 12.95 1.66
N GLN A 63 9.25 13.04 2.42
CA GLN A 63 9.14 14.01 3.53
C GLN A 63 9.99 13.60 4.73
N PHE A 64 10.28 12.30 4.87
CA PHE A 64 11.14 11.79 5.93
C PHE A 64 12.58 11.72 5.43
N GLN A 65 13.38 12.71 5.82
CA GLN A 65 14.83 12.59 5.74
C GLN A 65 15.24 11.66 6.89
N TYR A 66 15.55 10.40 6.57
CA TYR A 66 16.07 9.41 7.52
C TYR A 66 17.47 9.83 8.02
N GLU A 67 17.51 10.86 8.85
CA GLU A 67 18.73 11.29 9.52
C GLU A 67 18.89 10.57 10.86
N ASN A 68 17.79 10.12 11.50
CA ASN A 68 17.81 9.41 12.78
C ASN A 68 16.79 8.25 12.87
N GLU A 69 17.07 7.24 13.71
CA GLU A 69 16.15 6.11 14.02
C GLU A 69 14.79 6.57 14.59
N GLU A 70 14.73 7.81 15.11
CA GLU A 70 13.55 8.40 15.72
C GLU A 70 12.43 8.70 14.70
N ASP A 71 12.74 8.78 13.40
CA ASP A 71 11.77 9.09 12.34
C ASP A 71 11.00 7.87 11.82
N ALA A 72 11.45 6.65 12.15
CA ALA A 72 10.85 5.42 11.64
C ALA A 72 9.42 5.18 12.17
N LEU A 73 9.15 5.51 13.43
CA LEU A 73 7.82 5.33 14.03
C LEU A 73 6.79 6.32 13.45
N PRO A 74 7.06 7.64 13.37
CA PRO A 74 6.20 8.59 12.68
C PRO A 74 5.94 8.24 11.21
N LEU A 75 6.94 7.71 10.49
CA LEU A 75 6.71 7.25 9.13
C LEU A 75 5.70 6.10 9.07
N LEU A 76 5.90 5.06 9.89
CA LEU A 76 4.99 3.91 9.94
C LEU A 76 3.57 4.37 10.26
N GLU A 77 3.41 5.27 11.22
CA GLU A 77 2.12 5.85 11.60
C GLU A 77 1.47 6.60 10.43
N ASN A 78 2.19 7.51 9.76
CA ASN A 78 1.65 8.27 8.62
C ASN A 78 1.26 7.36 7.43
N LEU A 79 2.05 6.32 7.16
CA LEU A 79 1.70 5.33 6.14
C LEU A 79 0.42 4.57 6.52
N LEU A 80 0.30 4.12 7.77
CA LEU A 80 -0.89 3.43 8.27
C LEU A 80 -2.13 4.32 8.26
N GLU A 81 -1.99 5.60 8.63
CA GLU A 81 -3.05 6.61 8.53
C GLU A 81 -3.51 6.79 7.08
N TYR A 82 -2.56 6.90 6.14
CA TYR A 82 -2.85 7.01 4.72
C TYR A 82 -3.66 5.81 4.21
N PHE A 83 -3.19 4.58 4.47
CA PHE A 83 -3.89 3.36 4.04
C PHE A 83 -5.25 3.19 4.74
N ALA A 84 -5.38 3.60 6.00
CA ALA A 84 -6.66 3.61 6.72
C ALA A 84 -7.66 4.61 6.12
N SER A 85 -7.20 5.82 5.76
CA SER A 85 -8.05 6.85 5.15
C SER A 85 -8.64 6.43 3.81
N LYS A 86 -7.96 5.52 3.09
CA LYS A 86 -8.39 4.93 1.82
C LYS A 86 -8.71 3.44 1.95
N ARG A 87 -9.17 2.98 3.13
CA ARG A 87 -9.36 1.57 3.49
C ARG A 87 -9.91 0.70 2.37
N ASP A 88 -11.03 1.08 1.78
CA ASP A 88 -11.70 0.28 0.76
C ASP A 88 -10.84 0.05 -0.49
N ILE A 89 -10.14 1.10 -0.92
CA ILE A 89 -9.23 1.06 -2.06
C ILE A 89 -8.02 0.20 -1.68
N SER A 90 -7.38 0.51 -0.55
CA SER A 90 -6.19 -0.18 -0.07
C SER A 90 -6.41 -1.67 0.15
N GLN A 91 -7.53 -2.05 0.78
CA GLN A 91 -7.90 -3.44 1.00
C GLN A 91 -8.17 -4.17 -0.30
N THR A 92 -8.79 -3.50 -1.28
CA THR A 92 -9.09 -4.12 -2.59
C THR A 92 -7.80 -4.36 -3.38
N LEU A 93 -6.95 -3.33 -3.50
CA LEU A 93 -5.73 -3.39 -4.32
C LEU A 93 -4.62 -4.25 -3.72
N LEU A 94 -4.53 -4.34 -2.39
CA LEU A 94 -3.51 -5.15 -1.71
C LEU A 94 -3.96 -6.61 -1.49
N ASN A 95 -5.20 -6.96 -1.85
CA ASN A 95 -5.68 -8.33 -1.78
C ASN A 95 -5.38 -9.11 -3.06
N GLU A 96 -4.97 -10.37 -2.89
CA GLU A 96 -4.47 -11.29 -3.92
C GLU A 96 -5.52 -11.73 -4.97
N ARG A 97 -6.74 -11.17 -4.93
CA ARG A 97 -7.76 -11.44 -5.94
C ARG A 97 -7.48 -10.73 -7.27
N MET A 98 -6.73 -9.64 -7.20
CA MET A 98 -6.24 -8.94 -8.37
C MET A 98 -4.98 -9.65 -8.85
N ASP A 99 -4.77 -9.69 -10.18
CA ASP A 99 -3.46 -10.00 -10.73
C ASP A 99 -2.42 -9.27 -9.88
N SER A 100 -1.46 -10.00 -9.31
CA SER A 100 -0.65 -9.59 -8.15
C SER A 100 0.32 -8.42 -8.40
N SER A 101 0.09 -7.63 -9.45
CA SER A 101 0.94 -6.55 -9.94
C SER A 101 1.04 -5.40 -8.94
N PHE A 102 -0.07 -4.96 -8.32
CA PHE A 102 -0.01 -3.80 -7.42
C PHE A 102 0.74 -4.08 -6.12
N GLN A 103 0.41 -5.18 -5.43
CA GLN A 103 1.16 -5.57 -4.23
C GLN A 103 2.66 -5.73 -4.53
N LEU A 104 2.99 -6.32 -5.70
CA LEU A 104 4.39 -6.42 -6.15
C LEU A 104 5.01 -5.04 -6.38
N LYS A 105 4.33 -4.10 -7.05
CA LYS A 105 4.80 -2.71 -7.23
C LYS A 105 5.10 -2.05 -5.89
N VAL A 106 4.20 -2.18 -4.91
CA VAL A 106 4.39 -1.63 -3.54
C VAL A 106 5.59 -2.29 -2.85
N MET A 107 5.72 -3.62 -2.92
CA MET A 107 6.84 -4.35 -2.33
C MET A 107 8.17 -3.95 -2.95
N THR A 108 8.27 -3.91 -4.29
CA THR A 108 9.49 -3.51 -5.00
C THR A 108 9.89 -2.08 -4.68
N PHE A 109 8.91 -1.17 -4.60
CA PHE A 109 9.16 0.21 -4.24
C PHE A 109 9.65 0.37 -2.80
N ALA A 110 8.96 -0.26 -1.83
CA ALA A 110 9.37 -0.26 -0.44
C ALA A 110 10.77 -0.89 -0.25
N HIS A 111 11.08 -1.94 -1.01
CA HIS A 111 12.38 -2.60 -1.00
C HIS A 111 13.49 -1.69 -1.45
N LYS A 112 13.31 -1.06 -2.61
CA LYS A 112 14.26 -0.10 -3.14
C LYS A 112 14.50 1.05 -2.16
N TYR A 113 13.42 1.62 -1.62
CA TYR A 113 13.52 2.70 -0.64
C TYR A 113 14.28 2.26 0.63
N PHE A 114 13.96 1.08 1.17
CA PHE A 114 14.63 0.54 2.36
C PHE A 114 16.13 0.36 2.12
N MET A 115 16.54 -0.18 0.97
CA MET A 115 17.95 -0.38 0.61
C MET A 115 18.69 0.94 0.37
N GLU A 116 18.02 1.96 -0.19
CA GLU A 116 18.62 3.27 -0.46
C GLU A 116 18.83 4.09 0.81
N HIS A 117 17.92 4.01 1.79
CA HIS A 117 17.86 4.95 2.91
C HIS A 117 18.21 4.37 4.29
N TRP A 118 18.13 3.05 4.49
CA TRP A 118 18.38 2.46 5.81
C TRP A 118 19.87 2.24 6.09
N THR A 119 20.45 3.08 6.94
CA THR A 119 21.91 3.11 7.22
C THR A 119 22.44 1.87 7.94
N VAL A 120 21.61 1.21 8.77
CA VAL A 120 21.99 -0.06 9.44
C VAL A 120 22.23 -1.18 8.41
N VAL A 121 21.46 -1.17 7.31
CA VAL A 121 21.58 -2.17 6.23
C VAL A 121 22.89 -1.99 5.48
N ARG A 122 23.39 -0.75 5.35
CA ARG A 122 24.67 -0.47 4.69
C ARG A 122 25.90 -1.07 5.39
N HIS A 123 25.76 -1.54 6.64
CA HIS A 123 26.83 -2.19 7.39
C HIS A 123 26.69 -3.72 7.44
N LEU A 124 25.60 -4.27 6.90
CA LEU A 124 25.36 -5.71 6.82
C LEU A 124 25.89 -6.26 5.49
N ASP A 125 26.10 -7.57 5.46
CA ASP A 125 26.36 -8.30 4.22
C ASP A 125 25.19 -8.13 3.23
N GLU A 126 25.49 -8.09 1.92
CA GLU A 126 24.49 -7.83 0.87
C GLU A 126 23.40 -8.90 0.84
N ASP A 127 23.76 -10.18 0.99
CA ASP A 127 22.78 -11.28 0.99
C ASP A 127 21.86 -11.17 2.21
N LEU A 128 22.43 -10.89 3.39
CA LEU A 128 21.65 -10.74 4.62
C LEU A 128 20.71 -9.52 4.55
N SER A 129 21.16 -8.44 3.94
CA SER A 129 20.39 -7.20 3.74
C SER A 129 19.14 -7.45 2.90
N GLU A 130 19.26 -8.21 1.81
CA GLU A 130 18.15 -8.57 0.92
C GLU A 130 17.10 -9.46 1.61
N TYR A 131 17.54 -10.44 2.42
CA TYR A 131 16.60 -11.27 3.19
C TYR A 131 15.91 -10.46 4.30
N MET A 132 16.64 -9.55 4.95
CA MET A 132 16.10 -8.69 5.99
C MET A 132 15.05 -7.71 5.46
N SER A 133 15.36 -7.01 4.37
CA SER A 133 14.41 -6.09 3.72
C SER A 133 13.14 -6.84 3.31
N THR A 134 13.30 -8.02 2.69
CA THR A 134 12.19 -8.90 2.30
C THR A 134 11.33 -9.27 3.50
N PHE A 135 11.94 -9.69 4.61
CA PHE A 135 11.22 -10.06 5.82
C PHE A 135 10.47 -8.87 6.44
N ILE A 136 11.14 -7.73 6.60
CA ILE A 136 10.56 -6.52 7.21
C ILE A 136 9.39 -6.01 6.37
N ILE A 137 9.57 -5.82 5.07
CA ILE A 137 8.55 -5.26 4.18
C ILE A 137 7.37 -6.20 4.05
N SER A 138 7.63 -7.50 3.87
CA SER A 138 6.57 -8.50 3.82
C SER A 138 5.78 -8.52 5.13
N GLY A 139 6.47 -8.49 6.27
CA GLY A 139 5.86 -8.43 7.60
C GLY A 139 4.95 -7.21 7.77
N CYS A 140 5.47 -6.01 7.47
CA CYS A 140 4.70 -4.76 7.54
C CYS A 140 3.44 -4.81 6.67
N ILE A 141 3.55 -5.23 5.41
CA ILE A 141 2.42 -5.32 4.48
C ILE A 141 1.38 -6.32 4.98
N HIS A 142 1.79 -7.49 5.49
CA HIS A 142 0.86 -8.51 5.96
C HIS A 142 0.15 -8.09 7.26
N VAL A 143 0.84 -7.46 8.20
CA VAL A 143 0.23 -6.90 9.42
C VAL A 143 -0.78 -5.81 9.05
N MET A 144 -0.42 -4.91 8.14
CA MET A 144 -1.33 -3.87 7.65
C MET A 144 -2.57 -4.46 6.96
N LYS A 145 -2.41 -5.45 6.07
CA LYS A 145 -3.54 -6.15 5.41
C LYS A 145 -4.48 -6.80 6.43
N ALA A 146 -3.91 -7.45 7.44
CA ALA A 146 -4.69 -8.08 8.52
C ALA A 146 -5.47 -7.03 9.33
N TRP A 147 -4.83 -5.93 9.70
CA TRP A 147 -5.45 -4.82 10.42
C TRP A 147 -6.59 -4.14 9.63
N LEU A 148 -6.37 -3.82 8.35
CA LEU A 148 -7.41 -3.26 7.48
C LEU A 148 -8.61 -4.21 7.31
N SER A 149 -8.35 -5.52 7.31
CA SER A 149 -9.40 -6.55 7.21
C SER A 149 -10.14 -6.77 8.52
N ASN A 150 -9.52 -6.47 9.67
CA ASN A 150 -10.11 -6.58 11.01
C ASN A 150 -10.75 -5.26 11.48
N ASP A 151 -11.42 -4.55 10.55
CA ASP A 151 -12.12 -3.28 10.80
C ASP A 151 -11.29 -2.19 11.51
N MET A 152 -9.96 -2.25 11.39
CA MET A 152 -9.04 -1.31 12.04
C MET A 152 -9.27 -1.27 13.57
N ASP A 153 -9.28 -2.44 14.21
CA ASP A 153 -9.52 -2.63 15.66
C ASP A 153 -8.52 -1.92 16.60
N LYS A 154 -7.49 -1.30 16.03
CA LYS A 154 -6.45 -0.49 16.69
C LYS A 154 -6.23 0.79 15.91
N SER A 155 -5.76 1.82 16.58
CA SER A 155 -5.30 3.04 15.92
C SER A 155 -4.07 2.77 15.03
N PRO A 156 -3.83 3.60 14.00
CA PRO A 156 -2.59 3.57 13.21
C PRO A 156 -1.34 3.61 14.08
N ARG A 157 -1.35 4.44 15.14
CA ARG A 157 -0.28 4.56 16.13
C ARG A 157 0.04 3.23 16.81
N GLU A 158 -0.98 2.53 17.32
CA GLU A 158 -0.79 1.25 18.02
C GLU A 158 -0.18 0.18 17.10
N ILE A 159 -0.60 0.14 15.82
CA ILE A 159 -0.01 -0.78 14.83
C ILE A 159 1.43 -0.37 14.49
N ALA A 160 1.70 0.93 14.34
CA ALA A 160 3.04 1.46 14.10
C ALA A 160 4.00 1.07 15.23
N GLU A 161 3.56 1.17 16.49
CA GLU A 161 4.35 0.78 17.66
C GLU A 161 4.64 -0.73 17.70
N ILE A 162 3.67 -1.57 17.34
CA ILE A 162 3.87 -3.02 17.21
C ILE A 162 4.95 -3.32 16.15
N LEU A 163 4.82 -2.74 14.96
CA LEU A 163 5.78 -2.95 13.87
C LEU A 163 7.17 -2.43 14.24
N TYR A 164 7.25 -1.20 14.75
CA TYR A 164 8.51 -0.59 15.17
C TYR A 164 9.23 -1.43 16.24
N HIS A 165 8.49 -1.94 17.22
CA HIS A 165 9.06 -2.79 18.27
C HIS A 165 9.59 -4.11 17.70
N LEU A 166 8.81 -4.77 16.84
CA LEU A 166 9.22 -6.03 16.21
C LEU A 166 10.48 -5.85 15.34
N ILE A 167 10.56 -4.75 14.59
CA ILE A 167 11.68 -4.46 13.70
C ILE A 167 12.95 -4.13 14.50
N ASN A 168 12.85 -3.27 15.51
CA ASN A 168 14.04 -2.74 16.20
C ASN A 168 14.46 -3.56 17.43
N LYS A 169 13.53 -4.27 18.07
CA LYS A 169 13.79 -5.01 19.31
C LYS A 169 13.44 -6.50 19.25
N GLY A 170 12.82 -6.96 18.16
CA GLY A 170 12.40 -8.34 18.00
C GLY A 170 11.34 -8.78 19.02
N LEU A 171 11.17 -10.09 19.19
CA LEU A 171 10.16 -10.68 20.08
C LEU A 171 10.48 -10.55 21.57
N PHE A 172 11.76 -10.40 21.91
CA PHE A 172 12.25 -10.34 23.29
C PHE A 172 12.55 -8.90 23.74
N GLY A 173 12.21 -7.91 22.93
CA GLY A 173 12.48 -6.50 23.15
C GLY A 173 11.72 -5.80 24.26
N LYS A 174 10.87 -6.52 25.00
CA LYS A 174 10.16 -6.01 26.18
C LYS A 174 11.04 -6.16 27.42
N GLU A 175 11.99 -5.25 27.59
CA GLU A 175 12.54 -4.87 28.90
C GLU A 175 12.47 -3.35 29.06
#